data_AF-A0ABD3MK88-F1
#
_entry.id   AF-A0ABD3MK88-F1
#
_cell.length_a   1.000
_cell.length_b   1.000
_cell.length_c   1.000
_cell.angle_alpha   90.00
_cell.angle_beta   90.00
_cell.angle_gamma   90.00
#
_symmetry.space_group_name_H-M   'P 1'
#
loop_
_entity.id
_entity.type
_entity.pdbx_description
1 polymer ?
#
loop_
_entity_poly.entity_id
_entity_poly.type
_entity_poly.pdbx_seq_one_letter_code
_entity_poly.pdbx_strand_id
1 'polypeptide(L)'
;MQVLGTKLLLEVMGAAGAIWGAADILFLRDTSIGNERIRPLAMFVGVVFFIRYWWAIKHWWSHQHDYLPIKVHHRRTHRLSFFQIHSSKFVLHVLGGAGAIWGCAEAATLRNADNALGWRIAAMSVGTVFLIRWVFQILAYCLYMSSLWSDPSSMYMTIVRWCEAFIVKLILEVFGAVGAVWGFSDIVTLRTSETNDVWRPISIVVGVIFLMRWILYLIGFIKSGGSSAADQAKGDDSLSDDVNDIERNDLEFEVTDSQHWDVISSAKSTTPTERDTSSVESEEPPQPPQSLTPKPTKVSTPQKRYTKQYTVP
;
A
#
# COMPACT_ATOMS: atom_id res chain seq x y z
N MET A 1 -3.90 1.33 -21.20
CA MET A 1 -4.14 2.78 -21.04
C MET A 1 -5.04 3.12 -19.86
N GLN A 2 -6.23 2.50 -19.72
CA GLN A 2 -7.17 2.79 -18.61
C GLN A 2 -6.54 2.60 -17.22
N VAL A 3 -5.79 1.51 -17.00
CA VAL A 3 -5.10 1.23 -15.73
C VAL A 3 -4.06 2.30 -15.37
N LEU A 4 -3.31 2.79 -16.36
CA LEU A 4 -2.33 3.86 -16.17
C LEU A 4 -3.04 5.15 -15.73
N GLY A 5 -4.11 5.54 -16.44
CA GLY A 5 -4.86 6.76 -16.14
C GLY A 5 -5.48 6.74 -14.74
N THR A 6 -6.05 5.61 -14.32
CA THR A 6 -6.62 5.48 -12.97
C THR A 6 -5.57 5.52 -11.87
N LYS A 7 -4.39 4.91 -12.10
CA LYS A 7 -3.28 4.97 -11.14
C LYS A 7 -2.71 6.38 -11.03
N LEU A 8 -2.54 7.10 -12.15
CA LEU A 8 -2.12 8.50 -12.13
C LEU A 8 -3.10 9.35 -11.31
N LEU A 9 -4.40 9.19 -11.58
CA LEU A 9 -5.44 9.97 -10.92
C LEU A 9 -5.51 9.69 -9.42
N LEU A 10 -5.61 8.42 -9.01
CA LEU A 10 -5.76 8.07 -7.60
C LEU A 10 -4.47 8.23 -6.80
N GLU A 11 -3.30 7.93 -7.37
CA GLU A 11 -2.05 7.99 -6.62
C GLU A 11 -1.44 9.39 -6.61
N VAL A 12 -1.42 10.08 -7.75
CA VAL A 12 -0.73 11.38 -7.86
C VAL A 12 -1.67 12.52 -7.51
N MET A 13 -2.80 12.64 -8.23
CA MET A 13 -3.78 13.68 -7.93
C MET A 13 -4.46 13.41 -6.59
N GLY A 14 -4.70 12.13 -6.26
CA GLY A 14 -5.25 11.74 -4.96
C GLY A 14 -4.30 12.05 -3.80
N ALA A 15 -2.98 11.85 -3.92
CA ALA A 15 -2.06 12.25 -2.86
C ALA A 15 -1.99 13.77 -2.67
N ALA A 16 -1.93 14.55 -3.75
CA ALA A 16 -1.95 16.01 -3.67
C ALA A 16 -3.28 16.52 -3.07
N GLY A 17 -4.41 16.00 -3.56
CA GLY A 17 -5.75 16.32 -3.08
C GLY A 17 -5.98 15.89 -1.63
N ALA A 18 -5.41 14.77 -1.19
CA ALA A 18 -5.47 14.28 0.19
C ALA A 18 -4.81 15.27 1.16
N ILE A 19 -3.60 15.75 0.85
CA ILE A 19 -2.91 16.75 1.67
C ILE A 19 -3.70 18.06 1.71
N TRP A 20 -4.21 18.49 0.55
CA TRP A 20 -4.99 19.71 0.44
C TRP A 20 -6.29 19.67 1.24
N GLY A 21 -7.06 18.58 1.10
CA GLY A 21 -8.30 18.35 1.84
C GLY A 21 -8.06 18.18 3.34
N ALA A 22 -7.05 17.40 3.73
CA ALA A 22 -6.70 17.21 5.14
C ALA A 22 -6.30 18.52 5.83
N ALA A 23 -5.55 19.38 5.14
CA ALA A 23 -5.17 20.68 5.67
C ALA A 23 -6.38 21.61 5.89
N ASP A 24 -7.39 21.55 5.04
CA ASP A 24 -8.64 22.28 5.21
C ASP A 24 -9.46 21.74 6.41
N ILE A 25 -9.61 20.41 6.50
CA ILE A 25 -10.30 19.76 7.62
C ILE A 25 -9.64 20.14 8.97
N LEU A 26 -8.31 20.24 9.00
CA LEU A 26 -7.52 20.58 10.19
C LEU A 26 -7.32 22.09 10.41
N PHE A 27 -8.08 22.95 9.72
CA PHE A 27 -8.01 24.41 9.84
C PHE A 27 -6.64 25.01 9.48
N LEU A 28 -5.74 24.25 8.85
CA LEU A 28 -4.39 24.70 8.47
C LEU A 28 -4.43 25.67 7.28
N ARG A 29 -5.54 25.69 6.53
CA ARG A 29 -5.76 26.51 5.33
C ARG A 29 -6.70 27.71 5.54
N ASP A 30 -7.27 27.88 6.73
CA ASP A 30 -8.26 28.94 7.00
C ASP A 30 -7.64 30.36 6.97
N THR A 31 -6.31 30.48 7.04
CA THR A 31 -5.58 31.75 6.87
C THR A 31 -4.92 31.84 5.50
N SER A 32 -4.75 33.06 4.97
CA SER A 32 -4.03 33.30 3.71
C SER A 32 -2.61 32.74 3.73
N ILE A 33 -1.89 32.96 4.84
CA ILE A 33 -0.54 32.44 5.07
C ILE A 33 -0.54 30.90 5.09
N GLY A 34 -1.53 30.29 5.73
CA GLY A 34 -1.71 28.84 5.75
C GLY A 34 -1.91 28.29 4.34
N ASN A 35 -2.77 28.92 3.55
CA ASN A 35 -3.02 28.54 2.16
C ASN A 35 -1.77 28.60 1.28
N GLU A 36 -0.98 29.68 1.40
CA GLU A 36 0.29 29.84 0.68
C GLU A 36 1.35 28.80 1.06
N ARG A 37 1.33 28.28 2.29
CA ARG A 37 2.26 27.24 2.76
C ARG A 37 1.82 25.83 2.38
N ILE A 38 0.53 25.54 2.48
CA ILE A 38 -0.02 24.21 2.21
C ILE A 38 -0.02 23.89 0.71
N ARG A 39 -0.22 24.88 -0.15
CA ARG A 39 -0.23 24.68 -1.60
C ARG A 39 1.07 24.08 -2.15
N PRO A 40 2.27 24.66 -1.92
CA PRO A 40 3.52 24.07 -2.38
C PRO A 40 3.81 22.72 -1.71
N LEU A 41 3.36 22.50 -0.46
CA LEU A 41 3.48 21.20 0.21
C LEU A 41 2.66 20.11 -0.50
N ALA A 42 1.39 20.41 -0.83
CA ALA A 42 0.52 19.48 -1.55
C ALA A 42 1.05 19.18 -2.96
N MET A 43 1.57 20.20 -3.67
CA MET A 43 2.25 20.00 -4.96
C MET A 43 3.50 19.14 -4.82
N PHE A 44 4.34 19.40 -3.82
CA PHE A 44 5.56 18.63 -3.56
C PHE A 44 5.24 17.15 -3.33
N VAL A 45 4.25 16.85 -2.49
CA VAL A 45 3.79 15.47 -2.27
C VAL A 45 3.29 14.85 -3.58
N GLY A 46 2.49 15.59 -4.37
CA GLY A 46 2.08 15.16 -5.71
C GLY A 46 3.26 14.82 -6.62
N VAL A 47 4.29 15.67 -6.66
CA VAL A 47 5.51 15.43 -7.47
C VAL A 47 6.27 14.19 -7.00
N VAL A 48 6.39 13.96 -5.69
CA VAL A 48 7.01 12.74 -5.15
C VAL A 48 6.27 11.48 -5.63
N PHE A 49 4.93 11.49 -5.56
CA PHE A 49 4.11 10.40 -6.07
C PHE A 49 4.19 10.26 -7.59
N PHE A 50 4.30 11.37 -8.32
CA PHE A 50 4.49 11.36 -9.77
C PHE A 50 5.82 10.73 -10.16
N ILE A 51 6.92 11.07 -9.47
CA ILE A 51 8.24 10.46 -9.71
C ILE A 51 8.17 8.95 -9.45
N ARG A 52 7.52 8.53 -8.36
CA ARG A 52 7.31 7.11 -8.05
C ARG A 52 6.51 6.40 -9.14
N TYR A 53 5.40 7.00 -9.56
CA TYR A 53 4.53 6.48 -10.63
C TYR A 53 5.27 6.39 -11.97
N TRP A 54 6.00 7.44 -12.34
CA TRP A 54 6.81 7.48 -13.56
C TRP A 54 7.89 6.41 -13.56
N TRP A 55 8.56 6.20 -12.42
CA TRP A 55 9.56 5.15 -12.30
C TRP A 55 8.93 3.75 -12.43
N ALA A 56 7.76 3.52 -11.85
CA ALA A 56 7.02 2.27 -12.04
C ALA A 56 6.65 2.03 -13.51
N ILE A 57 6.18 3.05 -14.24
CA ILE A 57 5.92 2.94 -15.69
C ILE A 57 7.20 2.66 -16.46
N LYS A 58 8.28 3.41 -16.19
CA LYS A 58 9.55 3.23 -16.87
C LYS A 58 10.08 1.81 -16.65
N HIS A 59 9.96 1.30 -15.43
CA HIS A 59 10.37 -0.07 -15.11
C HIS A 59 9.51 -1.09 -15.86
N TRP A 60 8.19 -0.90 -15.87
CA TRP A 60 7.25 -1.74 -16.62
C TRP A 60 7.55 -1.76 -18.11
N TRP A 61 7.81 -0.60 -18.71
CA TRP A 61 8.16 -0.46 -20.13
C TRP A 61 9.52 -1.08 -20.47
N SER A 62 10.50 -0.91 -19.58
CA SER A 62 11.87 -1.38 -19.80
C SER A 62 12.04 -2.89 -19.67
N HIS A 63 11.11 -3.60 -19.02
CA HIS A 63 11.27 -5.03 -18.69
C HIS A 63 10.27 -5.97 -19.37
N GLN A 64 9.46 -5.52 -20.36
CA GLN A 64 8.58 -6.39 -21.17
C GLN A 64 7.89 -7.54 -20.38
N HIS A 65 7.24 -7.24 -19.25
CA HIS A 65 6.56 -8.21 -18.37
C HIS A 65 7.45 -9.21 -17.59
N ASP A 66 8.77 -9.24 -17.81
CA ASP A 66 9.67 -10.09 -17.04
C ASP A 66 10.16 -9.36 -15.78
N TYR A 67 9.50 -9.67 -14.66
CA TYR A 67 10.00 -9.34 -13.33
C TYR A 67 11.29 -10.12 -13.07
N LEU A 68 12.43 -9.62 -13.53
CA LEU A 68 13.72 -10.11 -13.06
C LEU A 68 13.87 -9.73 -11.58
N PRO A 69 13.88 -10.70 -10.65
CA PRO A 69 14.04 -10.39 -9.24
C PRO A 69 15.43 -9.80 -9.06
N ILE A 70 15.50 -8.56 -8.57
CA ILE A 70 16.74 -7.92 -8.15
C ILE A 70 17.30 -8.73 -6.98
N LYS A 71 18.15 -9.72 -7.31
CA LYS A 71 18.86 -10.60 -6.39
C LYS A 71 20.00 -9.86 -5.68
N VAL A 72 19.73 -8.78 -4.95
CA VAL A 72 20.62 -8.37 -3.85
C VAL A 72 19.83 -7.62 -2.78
N HIS A 73 19.29 -8.35 -1.81
CA HIS A 73 18.62 -7.79 -0.64
C HIS A 73 19.64 -7.14 0.32
N HIS A 74 19.61 -5.82 0.44
CA HIS A 74 20.42 -5.08 1.40
C HIS A 74 19.56 -4.64 2.60
N ARG A 75 20.02 -4.88 3.84
CA ARG A 75 19.26 -4.63 5.09
C ARG A 75 18.77 -3.18 5.26
N ARG A 76 19.47 -2.20 4.67
CA ARG A 76 19.05 -0.79 4.67
C ARG A 76 17.86 -0.53 3.73
N THR A 77 17.72 -1.29 2.66
CA THR A 77 16.61 -1.19 1.70
C THR A 77 15.29 -1.54 2.37
N HIS A 78 15.27 -2.53 3.28
CA HIS A 78 14.04 -2.96 3.97
C HIS A 78 13.37 -1.87 4.81
N ARG A 79 14.16 -1.06 5.54
CA ARG A 79 13.60 0.05 6.34
C ARG A 79 13.03 1.15 5.45
N LEU A 80 13.71 1.47 4.35
CA LEU A 80 13.25 2.48 3.40
C LEU A 80 11.98 2.02 2.68
N SER A 81 11.93 0.77 2.22
CA SER A 81 10.72 0.18 1.63
C SER A 81 9.56 0.19 2.61
N PHE A 82 9.79 -0.22 3.87
CA PHE A 82 8.78 -0.17 4.92
C PHE A 82 8.20 1.24 5.09
N PHE A 83 9.05 2.26 5.27
CA PHE A 83 8.60 3.64 5.40
C PHE A 83 7.88 4.14 4.15
N GLN A 84 8.38 3.81 2.97
CA GLN A 84 7.78 4.20 1.70
C GLN A 84 6.34 3.65 1.58
N ILE A 85 6.14 2.37 1.86
CA ILE A 85 4.84 1.70 1.73
C ILE A 85 3.83 2.20 2.77
N HIS A 86 4.27 2.35 4.02
CA HIS A 86 3.38 2.78 5.09
C HIS A 86 3.05 4.27 5.01
N SER A 87 4.02 5.10 4.61
CA SER A 87 3.77 6.53 4.37
C SER A 87 2.84 6.76 3.18
N SER A 88 2.99 5.99 2.09
CA SER A 88 2.08 6.12 0.95
C SER A 88 0.65 5.67 1.31
N LYS A 89 0.51 4.56 2.05
CA LYS A 89 -0.79 4.10 2.57
C LYS A 89 -1.41 5.13 3.52
N PHE A 90 -0.60 5.77 4.37
CA PHE A 90 -1.09 6.84 5.24
C PHE A 90 -1.69 8.00 4.43
N VAL A 91 -0.94 8.50 3.45
CA VAL A 91 -1.40 9.63 2.61
C VAL A 91 -2.64 9.24 1.81
N LEU A 92 -2.62 8.10 1.11
CA LEU A 92 -3.71 7.72 0.21
C LEU A 92 -4.96 7.21 0.94
N HIS A 93 -4.81 6.47 2.03
CA HIS A 93 -5.95 5.85 2.70
C HIS A 93 -6.48 6.73 3.83
N VAL A 94 -5.61 7.25 4.70
CA VAL A 94 -6.03 8.02 5.87
C VAL A 94 -6.41 9.44 5.45
N LEU A 95 -5.43 10.18 4.91
CA LEU A 95 -5.68 11.55 4.47
C LEU A 95 -6.56 11.56 3.21
N GLY A 96 -6.36 10.61 2.30
CA GLY A 96 -7.17 10.48 1.09
C GLY A 96 -8.60 10.07 1.40
N GLY A 97 -8.86 9.20 2.37
CA GLY A 97 -10.22 8.87 2.81
C GLY A 97 -10.96 10.07 3.40
N ALA A 98 -10.31 10.84 4.28
CA ALA A 98 -10.90 12.06 4.83
C ALA A 98 -11.09 13.14 3.75
N GLY A 99 -10.07 13.37 2.92
CA GLY A 99 -10.10 14.32 1.81
C GLY A 99 -11.12 13.95 0.71
N ALA A 100 -11.36 12.66 0.48
CA ALA A 100 -12.36 12.16 -0.45
C ALA A 100 -13.77 12.59 -0.03
N ILE A 101 -14.14 12.38 1.24
CA ILE A 101 -15.45 12.80 1.76
C ILE A 101 -15.56 14.33 1.70
N TRP A 102 -14.53 15.05 2.14
CA TRP A 102 -14.53 16.51 2.15
C TRP A 102 -14.67 17.14 0.75
N GLY A 103 -13.87 16.65 -0.20
CA GLY A 103 -13.86 17.13 -1.58
C GLY A 103 -15.08 16.68 -2.38
N CYS A 104 -15.53 15.44 -2.20
CA CYS A 104 -16.74 14.94 -2.87
C CYS A 104 -17.99 15.67 -2.39
N ALA A 105 -18.12 15.95 -1.09
CA ALA A 105 -19.26 16.71 -0.57
C ALA A 105 -19.30 18.15 -1.10
N GLU A 106 -18.12 18.78 -1.27
CA GLU A 106 -18.02 20.11 -1.90
C GLU A 106 -18.36 20.06 -3.39
N ALA A 107 -17.80 19.10 -4.13
CA ALA A 107 -18.06 18.90 -5.56
C ALA A 107 -19.55 18.60 -5.83
N ALA A 108 -20.20 17.83 -4.96
CA ALA A 108 -21.62 17.50 -5.06
C ALA A 108 -22.56 18.60 -4.52
N THR A 109 -22.05 19.78 -4.13
CA THR A 109 -22.83 20.90 -3.53
C THR A 109 -23.57 20.54 -2.23
N LEU A 110 -23.18 19.45 -1.57
CA LEU A 110 -23.74 19.03 -0.29
C LEU A 110 -23.14 19.79 0.89
N ARG A 111 -21.89 20.26 0.73
CA ARG A 111 -21.16 21.05 1.71
C ARG A 111 -21.21 22.54 1.37
N ASN A 112 -21.81 23.32 2.27
CA ASN A 112 -21.93 24.77 2.25
C ASN A 112 -21.30 25.38 3.52
N ALA A 113 -21.21 26.71 3.59
CA ALA A 113 -20.63 27.40 4.75
C ALA A 113 -21.35 27.03 6.06
N ASP A 114 -22.68 26.93 6.03
CA ASP A 114 -23.51 26.69 7.22
C ASP A 114 -23.38 25.27 7.80
N ASN A 115 -23.10 24.27 6.95
CA ASN A 115 -22.97 22.87 7.36
C ASN A 115 -21.53 22.34 7.29
N ALA A 116 -20.55 23.22 7.02
CA ALA A 116 -19.15 22.85 6.85
C ALA A 116 -18.61 22.10 8.09
N LEU A 117 -18.99 22.52 9.30
CA LEU A 117 -18.58 21.88 10.54
C LEU A 117 -19.06 20.41 10.62
N GLY A 118 -20.30 20.14 10.21
CA GLY A 118 -20.84 18.77 10.17
C GLY A 118 -20.04 17.87 9.21
N TRP A 119 -19.70 18.40 8.04
CA TRP A 119 -18.86 17.70 7.07
C TRP A 119 -17.40 17.54 7.55
N ARG A 120 -16.86 18.48 8.34
CA ARG A 120 -15.53 18.33 8.98
C ARG A 120 -15.54 17.14 9.94
N ILE A 121 -16.56 17.03 10.78
CA ILE A 121 -16.71 15.90 11.71
C ILE A 121 -16.84 14.58 10.95
N ALA A 122 -17.64 14.54 9.87
CA ALA A 122 -17.80 13.35 9.04
C ALA A 122 -16.49 12.94 8.34
N ALA A 123 -15.72 13.89 7.80
CA ALA A 123 -14.43 13.59 7.20
C ALA A 123 -13.40 13.12 8.24
N MET A 124 -13.39 13.73 9.43
CA MET A 124 -12.53 13.33 10.55
C MET A 124 -12.87 11.94 11.09
N SER A 125 -14.16 11.58 11.17
CA SER A 125 -14.57 10.25 11.63
C SER A 125 -14.12 9.17 10.65
N VAL A 126 -14.31 9.39 9.35
CA VAL A 126 -13.79 8.50 8.30
C VAL A 126 -12.27 8.42 8.36
N GLY A 127 -11.57 9.55 8.41
CA GLY A 127 -10.11 9.58 8.58
C GLY A 127 -9.63 8.81 9.81
N THR A 128 -10.35 8.89 10.94
CA THR A 128 -10.02 8.17 12.17
C THR A 128 -10.19 6.66 12.02
N VAL A 129 -11.26 6.19 11.37
CA VAL A 129 -11.44 4.75 11.09
C VAL A 129 -10.30 4.21 10.23
N PHE A 130 -9.91 4.95 9.20
CA PHE A 130 -8.78 4.59 8.34
C PHE A 130 -7.43 4.66 9.08
N LEU A 131 -7.26 5.62 10.00
CA LEU A 131 -6.07 5.72 10.85
C LEU A 131 -5.95 4.50 11.77
N ILE A 132 -7.04 4.12 12.43
CA ILE A 132 -7.09 2.93 13.30
C ILE A 132 -6.68 1.69 12.49
N ARG A 133 -7.28 1.50 11.30
CA ARG A 133 -6.91 0.41 10.38
C ARG A 133 -5.43 0.45 10.02
N TRP A 134 -4.89 1.61 9.67
CA TRP A 134 -3.47 1.77 9.31
C TRP A 134 -2.53 1.46 10.48
N VAL A 135 -2.88 1.87 11.71
CA VAL A 135 -2.12 1.52 12.92
C VAL A 135 -2.14 0.01 13.14
N PHE A 136 -3.30 -0.65 13.01
CA PHE A 136 -3.37 -2.10 13.12
C PHE A 136 -2.53 -2.81 12.05
N GLN A 137 -2.47 -2.30 10.82
CA GLN A 137 -1.60 -2.84 9.77
C GLN A 137 -0.12 -2.74 10.15
N ILE A 138 0.31 -1.59 10.70
CA ILE A 138 1.68 -1.41 11.19
C ILE A 138 1.98 -2.34 12.37
N LEU A 139 1.07 -2.42 13.35
CA LEU A 139 1.25 -3.27 14.51
C LEU A 139 1.31 -4.75 14.11
N ALA A 140 0.45 -5.21 13.20
CA ALA A 140 0.48 -6.57 12.69
C ALA A 140 1.82 -6.89 12.03
N TYR A 141 2.35 -5.97 11.22
CA TYR A 141 3.66 -6.11 10.60
C TYR A 141 4.81 -6.11 11.63
N CYS A 142 4.81 -5.17 12.58
CA CYS A 142 5.87 -5.03 13.59
C CYS A 142 5.88 -6.17 14.61
N LEU A 143 4.70 -6.66 15.01
CA LEU A 143 4.53 -7.70 16.04
C LEU A 143 4.48 -9.11 15.46
N TYR A 144 4.62 -9.29 14.14
CA TYR A 144 4.49 -10.60 13.47
C TYR A 144 3.18 -11.34 13.83
N MET A 145 2.12 -10.56 14.10
CA MET A 145 0.81 -11.06 14.54
C MET A 145 -0.04 -11.54 13.35
N SER A 146 0.54 -12.39 12.49
CA SER A 146 -0.17 -13.09 11.41
C SER A 146 -1.27 -14.00 11.97
N SER A 147 -1.11 -14.45 13.22
CA SER A 147 -2.04 -15.37 13.91
C SER A 147 -3.40 -14.76 14.24
N LEU A 148 -3.54 -13.43 14.37
CA LEU A 148 -4.85 -12.81 14.61
C LEU A 148 -5.75 -12.83 13.37
N TRP A 149 -5.17 -13.13 12.20
CA TRP A 149 -5.87 -13.16 10.92
C TRP A 149 -5.96 -14.58 10.31
N SER A 150 -5.53 -15.61 11.04
CA SER A 150 -5.34 -16.93 10.46
C SER A 150 -6.61 -17.78 10.38
N ASP A 151 -7.74 -17.38 10.97
CA ASP A 151 -8.96 -18.18 10.92
C ASP A 151 -9.90 -17.69 9.78
N PRO A 152 -9.90 -18.35 8.62
CA PRO A 152 -10.61 -17.89 7.42
C PRO A 152 -12.12 -18.11 7.53
N SER A 153 -12.56 -18.94 8.48
CA SER A 153 -13.95 -19.36 8.67
C SER A 153 -14.75 -18.42 9.57
N SER A 154 -14.07 -17.50 10.25
CA SER A 154 -14.71 -16.55 11.16
C SER A 154 -15.65 -15.62 10.39
N MET A 155 -16.92 -15.58 10.79
CA MET A 155 -17.93 -14.64 10.26
C MET A 155 -17.42 -13.18 10.25
N TYR A 156 -16.56 -12.83 11.20
CA TYR A 156 -15.91 -11.52 11.28
C TYR A 156 -15.00 -11.24 10.08
N MET A 157 -14.25 -12.23 9.59
CA MET A 157 -13.39 -12.07 8.41
C MET A 157 -14.22 -11.84 7.15
N THR A 158 -15.33 -12.56 7.01
CA THR A 158 -16.27 -12.32 5.92
C THR A 158 -16.79 -10.89 5.98
N ILE A 159 -17.31 -10.43 7.13
CA ILE A 159 -17.81 -9.05 7.28
C ILE A 159 -16.72 -8.02 6.97
N VAL A 160 -15.48 -8.21 7.45
CA VAL A 160 -14.36 -7.31 7.17
C VAL A 160 -14.05 -7.26 5.67
N ARG A 161 -14.02 -8.41 4.98
CA ARG A 161 -13.81 -8.48 3.53
C ARG A 161 -14.92 -7.76 2.76
N TRP A 162 -16.17 -7.90 3.18
CA TRP A 162 -17.29 -7.16 2.60
C TRP A 162 -17.18 -5.66 2.87
N CYS A 163 -16.88 -5.23 4.09
CA CYS A 163 -16.64 -3.83 4.40
C CYS A 163 -15.49 -3.23 3.57
N GLU A 164 -14.41 -3.98 3.36
CA GLU A 164 -13.28 -3.55 2.54
C GLU A 164 -13.65 -3.46 1.05
N ALA A 165 -14.33 -4.47 0.52
CA ALA A 165 -14.76 -4.50 -0.88
C ALA A 165 -15.84 -3.43 -1.19
N PHE A 166 -16.72 -3.13 -0.24
CA PHE A 166 -17.84 -2.20 -0.43
C PHE A 166 -17.46 -0.79 -0.01
N ILE A 167 -17.23 -0.57 1.29
CA ILE A 167 -17.14 0.77 1.87
C ILE A 167 -15.78 1.40 1.55
N VAL A 168 -14.69 0.66 1.79
CA VAL A 168 -13.33 1.20 1.61
C VAL A 168 -13.08 1.52 0.14
N LYS A 169 -13.39 0.60 -0.78
CA LYS A 169 -13.25 0.85 -2.22
C LYS A 169 -14.15 1.98 -2.71
N LEU A 170 -15.40 2.07 -2.26
CA LEU A 170 -16.29 3.17 -2.65
C LEU A 170 -15.70 4.53 -2.24
N ILE A 171 -15.22 4.66 -1.00
CA ILE A 171 -14.65 5.91 -0.51
C ILE A 171 -13.34 6.24 -1.24
N LEU A 172 -12.42 5.29 -1.37
CA LEU A 172 -11.09 5.56 -1.92
C LEU A 172 -11.09 5.70 -3.45
N GLU A 173 -11.89 4.91 -4.17
CA GLU A 173 -11.87 4.93 -5.63
C GLU A 173 -12.89 5.93 -6.18
N VAL A 174 -14.12 5.94 -5.69
CA VAL A 174 -15.18 6.78 -6.26
C VAL A 174 -15.12 8.19 -5.68
N PHE A 175 -15.27 8.33 -4.37
CA PHE A 175 -15.19 9.65 -3.73
C PHE A 175 -13.77 10.20 -3.79
N GLY A 176 -12.76 9.32 -3.71
CA GLY A 176 -11.36 9.69 -3.90
C GLY A 176 -11.08 10.22 -5.29
N ALA A 177 -11.66 9.65 -6.36
CA ALA A 177 -11.49 10.20 -7.71
C ALA A 177 -12.13 11.59 -7.86
N VAL A 178 -13.35 11.77 -7.36
CA VAL A 178 -14.03 13.08 -7.37
C VAL A 178 -13.21 14.11 -6.58
N GLY A 179 -12.84 13.77 -5.34
CA GLY A 179 -12.07 14.62 -4.45
C GLY A 179 -10.67 14.93 -4.97
N ALA A 180 -10.01 13.98 -5.65
CA ALA A 180 -8.71 14.17 -6.27
C ALA A 180 -8.77 15.20 -7.39
N VAL A 181 -9.71 15.07 -8.33
CA VAL A 181 -9.87 16.04 -9.44
C VAL A 181 -10.26 17.41 -8.90
N TRP A 182 -11.24 17.43 -7.99
CA TRP A 182 -11.72 18.66 -7.36
C TRP A 182 -10.62 19.40 -6.59
N GLY A 183 -9.94 18.70 -5.68
CA GLY A 183 -8.84 19.26 -4.89
C GLY A 183 -7.64 19.64 -5.76
N PHE A 184 -7.27 18.82 -6.74
CA PHE A 184 -6.15 19.12 -7.63
C PHE A 184 -6.40 20.40 -8.44
N SER A 185 -7.61 20.58 -8.98
CA SER A 185 -7.97 21.78 -9.74
C SER A 185 -7.80 23.09 -8.92
N ASP A 186 -8.01 23.01 -7.60
CA ASP A 186 -7.80 24.12 -6.66
C ASP A 186 -6.30 24.35 -6.36
N ILE A 187 -5.54 23.27 -6.15
CA ILE A 187 -4.09 23.33 -5.92
C ILE A 187 -3.38 24.02 -7.09
N VAL A 188 -3.72 23.66 -8.33
CA VAL A 188 -3.13 24.23 -9.54
C VAL A 188 -3.77 25.54 -9.98
N THR A 189 -4.65 26.14 -9.16
CA THR A 189 -5.32 27.42 -9.43
C THR A 189 -6.19 27.45 -10.69
N LEU A 190 -6.57 26.28 -11.21
CA LEU A 190 -7.46 26.17 -12.36
C LEU A 190 -8.93 26.41 -12.00
N ARG A 191 -9.28 26.22 -10.72
CA ARG A 191 -10.63 26.47 -10.19
C ARG A 191 -10.72 27.90 -9.64
N THR A 192 -11.24 28.81 -10.45
CA THR A 192 -11.60 30.19 -10.09
C THR A 192 -13.11 30.33 -9.94
N SER A 193 -13.61 31.47 -9.47
CA SER A 193 -15.05 31.74 -9.39
C SER A 193 -15.77 31.60 -10.73
N GLU A 194 -15.07 31.88 -11.84
CA GLU A 194 -15.61 31.81 -13.20
C GLU A 194 -15.60 30.38 -13.79
N THR A 195 -14.63 29.56 -13.39
CA THR A 195 -14.43 28.20 -13.95
C THR A 195 -14.99 27.10 -13.05
N ASN A 196 -15.49 27.45 -11.87
CA ASN A 196 -16.05 26.52 -10.89
C ASN A 196 -17.18 25.65 -11.49
N ASP A 197 -18.05 26.28 -12.30
CA ASP A 197 -19.18 25.62 -12.96
C ASP A 197 -18.73 24.60 -14.03
N VAL A 198 -17.48 24.69 -14.50
CA VAL A 198 -16.88 23.73 -15.43
C VAL A 198 -16.20 22.58 -14.69
N TRP A 199 -15.45 22.88 -13.63
CA TRP A 199 -14.71 21.84 -12.88
C TRP A 199 -15.61 20.91 -12.07
N ARG A 200 -16.76 21.40 -11.63
CA ARG A 200 -17.76 20.62 -10.90
C ARG A 200 -18.32 19.44 -11.72
N PRO A 201 -18.89 19.63 -12.92
CA PRO A 201 -19.34 18.50 -13.71
C PRO A 201 -18.18 17.60 -14.13
N ILE A 202 -16.98 18.13 -14.39
CA ILE A 202 -15.81 17.30 -14.72
C ILE A 202 -15.48 16.33 -13.57
N SER A 203 -15.40 16.81 -12.33
CA SER A 203 -15.10 15.95 -11.18
C SER A 203 -16.20 14.91 -10.94
N ILE A 204 -17.46 15.28 -11.10
CA ILE A 204 -18.60 14.36 -10.97
C ILE A 204 -18.61 13.31 -12.09
N VAL A 205 -18.34 13.68 -13.34
CA VAL A 205 -18.25 12.74 -14.47
C VAL A 205 -17.15 11.71 -14.22
N VAL A 206 -15.98 12.13 -13.75
CA VAL A 206 -14.92 11.21 -13.33
C VAL A 206 -15.42 10.28 -12.22
N GLY A 207 -16.10 10.82 -11.21
CA GLY A 207 -16.73 10.02 -10.16
C GLY A 207 -17.69 8.96 -10.69
N VAL A 208 -18.56 9.31 -11.66
CA VAL A 208 -19.51 8.38 -12.28
C VAL A 208 -18.78 7.27 -13.04
N ILE A 209 -17.69 7.57 -13.74
CA ILE A 209 -16.88 6.54 -14.42
C ILE A 209 -16.32 5.53 -13.41
N PHE A 210 -15.78 6.02 -12.28
CA PHE A 210 -15.27 5.15 -11.21
C PHE A 210 -16.40 4.41 -10.49
N LEU A 211 -17.57 5.02 -10.33
CA LEU A 211 -18.76 4.37 -9.75
C LEU A 211 -19.21 3.20 -10.62
N MET A 212 -19.28 3.38 -11.95
CA MET A 212 -19.63 2.29 -12.87
C MET A 212 -18.63 1.15 -12.77
N ARG A 213 -17.33 1.46 -12.71
CA ARG A 213 -16.29 0.45 -12.50
C ARG A 213 -16.47 -0.29 -11.17
N TRP A 214 -16.73 0.44 -10.09
CA TRP A 214 -16.97 -0.14 -8.77
C TRP A 214 -18.21 -1.04 -8.75
N ILE A 215 -19.31 -0.64 -9.41
CA ILE A 215 -20.54 -1.46 -9.54
C ILE A 215 -20.24 -2.77 -10.28
N LEU A 216 -19.49 -2.72 -11.39
CA LEU A 216 -19.11 -3.93 -12.13
C LEU A 216 -18.27 -4.88 -11.28
N TYR A 217 -17.29 -4.34 -10.55
CA TYR A 217 -16.51 -5.09 -9.57
C TYR A 217 -17.41 -5.72 -8.49
N LEU A 218 -18.39 -4.97 -7.99
CA LEU A 218 -19.33 -5.43 -6.97
C LEU A 218 -20.19 -6.60 -7.44
N ILE A 219 -20.71 -6.52 -8.67
CA ILE A 219 -21.52 -7.58 -9.27
C ILE A 219 -20.69 -8.85 -9.43
N GLY A 220 -19.43 -8.73 -9.90
CA GLY A 220 -18.50 -9.85 -9.98
C GLY A 220 -18.23 -10.49 -8.62
N PHE A 221 -17.99 -9.66 -7.60
CA PHE A 221 -17.75 -10.11 -6.23
C PHE A 221 -18.96 -10.87 -5.66
N ILE A 222 -20.18 -10.33 -5.80
CA ILE A 222 -21.42 -10.98 -5.35
C ILE A 222 -21.62 -12.32 -6.06
N LYS A 223 -21.38 -12.39 -7.38
CA LYS A 223 -21.51 -13.62 -8.16
C LYS A 223 -20.52 -14.69 -7.69
N SER A 224 -19.27 -14.32 -7.41
CA SER A 224 -18.24 -15.25 -6.92
C SER A 224 -18.56 -15.81 -5.52
N GLY A 225 -19.13 -14.98 -4.64
CA GLY A 225 -19.56 -15.40 -3.31
C GLY A 225 -20.79 -16.33 -3.33
N GLY A 226 -21.69 -16.13 -4.31
CA GLY A 226 -22.86 -16.99 -4.51
C GLY A 226 -22.53 -18.39 -5.05
N SER A 227 -21.56 -18.49 -5.96
CA SER A 227 -21.13 -19.79 -6.51
C SER A 227 -20.46 -20.68 -5.47
N SER A 228 -19.63 -20.15 -4.58
CA SER A 228 -18.98 -20.96 -3.53
C SER A 228 -19.96 -21.62 -2.55
N ALA A 229 -21.13 -21.02 -2.32
CA ALA A 229 -22.18 -21.60 -1.47
C ALA A 229 -23.03 -22.65 -2.21
N ALA A 230 -23.19 -22.52 -3.53
CA ALA A 230 -23.91 -23.49 -4.36
C ALA A 230 -23.04 -24.71 -4.71
N ASP A 231 -21.73 -24.52 -4.91
CA ASP A 231 -20.78 -25.59 -5.24
C ASP A 231 -20.42 -26.43 -4.00
N GLN A 232 -20.48 -25.89 -2.78
CA GLN A 232 -20.39 -26.71 -1.55
C GLN A 232 -21.59 -27.66 -1.35
N ALA A 233 -22.71 -27.46 -2.05
CA ALA A 233 -23.87 -28.34 -2.01
C ALA A 233 -23.86 -29.43 -3.10
N LYS A 234 -22.88 -29.40 -4.02
CA LYS A 234 -22.70 -30.40 -5.07
C LYS A 234 -21.30 -30.98 -4.98
N GLY A 235 -21.21 -32.17 -4.37
CA GLY A 235 -20.00 -32.98 -4.43
C GLY A 235 -19.60 -33.30 -5.87
N ASP A 236 -18.30 -33.21 -6.09
CA ASP A 236 -17.48 -33.74 -7.19
C ASP A 236 -17.77 -33.35 -8.66
N ASP A 237 -16.63 -33.21 -9.34
CA ASP A 237 -16.38 -33.23 -10.79
C ASP A 237 -16.86 -32.04 -11.64
N SER A 238 -15.99 -31.05 -11.84
CA SER A 238 -15.41 -30.78 -13.18
C SER A 238 -14.54 -29.51 -13.25
N LEU A 239 -13.52 -29.66 -14.09
CA LEU A 239 -12.48 -28.74 -14.50
C LEU A 239 -12.99 -27.74 -15.57
N SER A 240 -12.89 -26.42 -15.32
CA SER A 240 -12.90 -25.30 -16.29
C SER A 240 -13.10 -23.99 -15.50
N ASP A 241 -12.55 -22.81 -15.80
CA ASP A 241 -11.67 -22.33 -16.85
C ASP A 241 -11.09 -20.99 -16.37
N ASP A 242 -9.85 -20.72 -16.77
CA ASP A 242 -9.06 -19.51 -16.57
C ASP A 242 -9.75 -18.24 -17.11
N VAL A 243 -10.29 -17.37 -16.25
CA VAL A 243 -10.68 -15.99 -16.66
C VAL A 243 -10.34 -14.89 -15.64
N ASN A 244 -9.81 -15.18 -14.44
CA ASN A 244 -9.65 -14.15 -13.38
C ASN A 244 -8.21 -13.70 -13.04
N ASP A 245 -7.19 -14.08 -13.84
CA ASP A 245 -5.80 -13.70 -13.54
C ASP A 245 -5.41 -12.26 -13.91
N ILE A 246 -6.32 -11.48 -14.53
CA ILE A 246 -6.02 -10.08 -14.91
C ILE A 246 -6.28 -9.09 -13.76
N GLU A 247 -7.06 -9.44 -12.74
CA GLU A 247 -7.43 -8.52 -11.64
C GLU A 247 -6.72 -8.82 -10.30
N ARG A 248 -5.96 -9.92 -10.22
CA ARG A 248 -5.21 -10.33 -9.01
C ARG A 248 -3.96 -9.46 -8.75
N ASN A 249 -3.44 -8.80 -9.79
CA ASN A 249 -2.22 -7.97 -9.70
C ASN A 249 -2.42 -6.58 -9.08
N ASP A 250 -3.65 -6.18 -8.74
CA ASP A 250 -3.92 -4.88 -8.10
C ASP A 250 -4.14 -4.97 -6.57
N LEU A 251 -4.07 -6.17 -5.98
CA LEU A 251 -4.04 -6.41 -4.53
C LEU A 251 -2.85 -7.25 -4.05
N GLU A 252 -2.09 -7.88 -4.95
CA GLU A 252 -0.78 -8.45 -4.64
C GLU A 252 0.33 -7.43 -4.94
N PHE A 253 0.48 -6.45 -4.06
CA PHE A 253 1.80 -5.87 -3.81
C PHE A 253 2.09 -5.99 -2.31
N GLU A 254 2.87 -7.02 -2.01
CA GLU A 254 3.40 -7.49 -0.71
C GLU A 254 2.58 -8.50 0.10
N VAL A 255 2.36 -9.70 -0.46
CA VAL A 255 2.53 -10.97 0.30
C VAL A 255 3.32 -11.94 -0.59
N THR A 256 4.57 -11.61 -0.89
CA THR A 256 5.45 -12.55 -1.61
C THR A 256 6.87 -12.67 -1.06
N ASP A 257 7.21 -11.98 0.03
CA ASP A 257 8.52 -12.12 0.68
C ASP A 257 8.50 -12.83 2.04
N SER A 258 7.32 -13.05 2.65
CA SER A 258 7.23 -13.76 3.94
C SER A 258 7.11 -15.28 3.81
N GLN A 259 6.57 -15.81 2.70
CA GLN A 259 6.40 -17.26 2.53
C GLN A 259 7.68 -18.01 2.09
N HIS A 260 8.74 -17.32 1.66
CA HIS A 260 9.98 -17.99 1.25
C HIS A 260 10.83 -18.49 2.44
N TRP A 261 10.66 -17.92 3.64
CA TRP A 261 11.45 -18.30 4.82
C TRP A 261 10.99 -19.60 5.49
N ASP A 262 9.72 -20.00 5.33
CA ASP A 262 9.20 -21.25 5.92
C ASP A 262 9.71 -22.50 5.20
N VAL A 263 10.07 -22.38 3.92
CA VAL A 263 10.60 -23.51 3.13
C VAL A 263 12.09 -23.77 3.43
N ILE A 264 12.84 -22.73 3.79
CA ILE A 264 14.29 -22.86 4.08
C ILE A 264 14.53 -23.30 5.53
N SER A 265 13.64 -22.97 6.47
CA SER A 265 13.75 -23.42 7.87
C SER A 265 13.33 -24.90 8.04
N SER A 266 12.37 -25.39 7.24
CA SER A 266 11.93 -26.79 7.28
C SER A 266 12.94 -27.77 6.65
N ALA A 267 13.72 -27.33 5.65
CA ALA A 267 14.68 -28.18 4.96
C ALA A 267 15.98 -28.48 5.74
N LYS A 268 16.17 -27.93 6.95
CA LYS A 268 17.41 -28.10 7.73
C LYS A 268 17.28 -29.01 8.97
N SER A 269 16.20 -29.78 9.08
CA SER A 269 16.01 -30.70 10.21
C SER A 269 15.57 -32.10 9.75
N THR A 270 16.40 -32.78 8.97
CA THR A 270 16.35 -34.23 8.84
C THR A 270 17.77 -34.77 8.67
N THR A 271 18.40 -35.14 9.79
CA THR A 271 19.48 -36.15 9.80
C THR A 271 19.06 -37.21 10.81
N PRO A 272 19.05 -38.49 10.44
CA PRO A 272 18.67 -39.58 11.34
C PRO A 272 19.92 -40.09 12.07
N THR A 273 19.84 -40.23 13.40
CA THR A 273 20.79 -41.09 14.12
C THR A 273 20.05 -41.91 15.15
N GLU A 274 20.04 -43.21 14.88
CA GLU A 274 19.56 -44.30 15.69
C GLU A 274 20.63 -44.72 16.71
N ARG A 275 20.17 -45.13 17.90
CA ARG A 275 20.71 -46.13 18.84
C ARG A 275 21.78 -45.81 19.92
N ASP A 276 21.32 -46.15 21.13
CA ASP A 276 21.92 -47.02 22.16
C ASP A 276 22.71 -46.46 23.35
N THR A 277 22.05 -46.59 24.51
CA THR A 277 22.47 -47.16 25.82
C THR A 277 23.94 -47.04 26.27
N SER A 278 24.16 -46.39 27.42
CA SER A 278 24.54 -47.06 28.68
C SER A 278 24.99 -46.05 29.75
N SER A 279 24.63 -46.37 30.99
CA SER A 279 25.05 -45.84 32.29
C SER A 279 26.57 -45.78 32.52
N VAL A 280 27.04 -44.81 33.35
CA VAL A 280 27.94 -44.98 34.53
C VAL A 280 28.38 -43.59 35.07
N GLU A 281 27.90 -43.29 36.28
CA GLU A 281 28.59 -42.89 37.53
C GLU A 281 29.85 -41.96 37.56
N SER A 282 29.68 -40.87 38.33
CA SER A 282 30.58 -40.23 39.34
C SER A 282 31.74 -39.25 39.03
N GLU A 283 31.61 -38.07 39.69
CA GLU A 283 32.59 -37.21 40.43
C GLU A 283 33.89 -36.72 39.73
N GLU A 284 34.43 -35.49 39.84
CA GLU A 284 34.42 -34.35 40.80
C GLU A 284 35.05 -33.09 40.09
N PRO A 285 34.91 -31.82 40.57
CA PRO A 285 35.33 -30.59 39.86
C PRO A 285 36.63 -29.92 40.44
N PRO A 286 36.91 -28.60 40.23
CA PRO A 286 37.80 -28.06 39.20
C PRO A 286 39.06 -27.32 39.74
N GLN A 287 40.07 -27.04 38.92
CA GLN A 287 40.91 -25.81 39.07
C GLN A 287 41.75 -25.44 37.82
N PRO A 288 42.09 -24.15 37.60
CA PRO A 288 42.76 -23.58 36.41
C PRO A 288 44.22 -23.14 36.74
N PRO A 289 44.86 -22.14 36.08
CA PRO A 289 44.90 -21.69 34.68
C PRO A 289 46.34 -21.73 34.11
N GLN A 290 46.56 -21.82 32.79
CA GLN A 290 47.82 -21.34 32.20
C GLN A 290 47.62 -20.57 30.90
N SER A 291 48.17 -19.36 30.95
CA SER A 291 48.37 -18.36 29.91
C SER A 291 49.27 -18.88 28.78
N LEU A 292 49.07 -18.36 27.57
CA LEU A 292 50.17 -17.95 26.67
C LEU A 292 49.64 -17.09 25.51
N THR A 293 50.50 -16.15 25.16
CA THR A 293 50.37 -14.88 24.45
C THR A 293 50.33 -15.02 22.90
N PRO A 294 50.11 -13.92 22.15
CA PRO A 294 49.56 -13.95 20.80
C PRO A 294 50.60 -14.15 19.70
N LYS A 295 50.16 -14.69 18.56
CA LYS A 295 50.93 -14.72 17.31
C LYS A 295 50.37 -13.68 16.33
N PRO A 296 51.17 -12.71 15.86
CA PRO A 296 50.76 -11.76 14.84
C PRO A 296 51.02 -12.35 13.43
N THR A 297 50.95 -11.48 12.41
CA THR A 297 51.29 -11.68 10.98
C THR A 297 50.15 -12.26 10.10
N LYS A 298 49.76 -11.74 8.93
CA LYS A 298 50.38 -10.82 7.95
C LYS A 298 49.32 -10.00 7.19
N VAL A 299 49.71 -8.76 6.90
CA VAL A 299 49.34 -7.88 5.79
C VAL A 299 49.13 -8.62 4.47
N SER A 300 48.02 -8.35 3.77
CA SER A 300 47.96 -8.31 2.30
C SER A 300 46.76 -7.47 1.81
N THR A 301 47.02 -6.23 1.41
CA THR A 301 46.42 -5.59 0.22
C THR A 301 47.40 -5.85 -0.94
N PRO A 302 47.13 -5.57 -2.24
CA PRO A 302 45.99 -4.88 -2.87
C PRO A 302 45.46 -5.59 -4.16
N GLN A 303 44.36 -5.11 -4.78
CA GLN A 303 44.38 -4.90 -6.25
C GLN A 303 43.21 -4.03 -6.74
N LYS A 304 43.59 -2.85 -7.25
CA LYS A 304 42.79 -2.00 -8.15
C LYS A 304 42.53 -2.75 -9.45
N ARG A 305 41.29 -2.73 -9.96
CA ARG A 305 40.97 -3.14 -11.33
C ARG A 305 40.46 -1.96 -12.14
N TYR A 306 41.00 -1.89 -13.35
CA TYR A 306 41.07 -0.77 -14.28
C TYR A 306 39.74 -0.38 -14.94
N THR A 307 39.62 0.93 -15.20
CA THR A 307 38.69 1.60 -16.12
C THR A 307 39.09 1.29 -17.57
N LYS A 308 38.14 0.86 -18.42
CA LYS A 308 38.30 0.84 -19.88
C LYS A 308 37.78 2.15 -20.47
N GLN A 309 38.67 2.92 -21.10
CA GLN A 309 38.35 3.97 -22.06
C GLN A 309 38.00 3.32 -23.41
N TYR A 310 36.97 3.84 -24.08
CA TYR A 310 36.73 3.61 -25.50
C TYR A 310 37.23 4.84 -26.27
N THR A 311 38.11 4.60 -27.24
CA THR A 311 38.46 5.54 -28.30
C THR A 311 37.77 5.04 -29.56
N VAL A 312 37.11 5.94 -30.29
CA VAL A 312 36.57 5.68 -31.64
C VAL A 312 37.32 6.60 -32.61
N PRO A 313 37.75 6.10 -33.78
CA PRO A 313 38.37 6.90 -34.84
C PRO A 313 37.38 7.79 -35.59
#